data_AF-A0A4R8ZIV6-F1
#
_entry.id   AF-A0A4R8ZIV6-F1
#
_cell.length_a   1.000
_cell.length_b   1.000
_cell.length_c   1.000
_cell.angle_alpha   90.00
_cell.angle_beta   90.00
_cell.angle_gamma   90.00
#
_symmetry.space_group_name_H-M   'P 1'
#
loop_
_entity.id
_entity.type
_entity.pdbx_description
1 polymer ?
#
loop_
_entity_poly.entity_id
_entity_poly.type
_entity_poly.pdbx_seq_one_letter_code
_entity_poly.pdbx_strand_id
1 'polypeptide(L)'
;MGLRRVSASAGMLGVLGYVAVDVVLQLLPPHYSPISEAESNLAVGPFGWVMSVNFLGRAATTLCALVAIGQLGTVSALHRIGLLLLGVAGLCSGVLAFFPTDIPAAGAGLVAETAAGLVHLVFATLGFLTAFAAIVLLTRSLHRNALLPESHRAALIFTAIAMAGLLFLLLTVTVAPGLLGLAERICLLGILGWVFFVCAGMLRLNARVLAPSPP
;
A
#
# COMPACT_ATOMS: atom_id res chain seq x y z
N MET A 1 19.67 -1.82 -18.10
CA MET A 1 18.52 -2.54 -17.51
C MET A 1 17.26 -1.75 -17.89
N GLY A 2 16.22 -2.36 -18.47
CA GLY A 2 15.05 -1.59 -18.93
C GLY A 2 14.30 -0.92 -17.78
N LEU A 3 13.76 0.29 -18.00
CA LEU A 3 13.06 1.10 -16.99
C LEU A 3 12.02 0.29 -16.21
N ARG A 4 11.18 -0.49 -16.91
CA ARG A 4 10.20 -1.42 -16.30
C ARG A 4 10.81 -2.35 -15.26
N ARG A 5 11.97 -2.94 -15.56
CA ARG A 5 12.65 -3.90 -14.67
C ARG A 5 13.20 -3.19 -13.43
N VAL A 6 13.81 -2.02 -13.61
CA VAL A 6 14.35 -1.22 -12.49
C VAL A 6 13.20 -0.79 -11.57
N SER A 7 12.13 -0.23 -12.14
CA SER A 7 10.96 0.20 -11.37
C SER A 7 10.27 -0.97 -10.65
N ALA A 8 10.12 -2.13 -11.30
CA ALA A 8 9.56 -3.31 -10.65
C ALA A 8 10.45 -3.82 -9.49
N SER A 9 11.77 -3.87 -9.68
CA SER A 9 12.70 -4.24 -8.61
C SER A 9 12.67 -3.24 -7.45
N ALA A 10 12.68 -1.94 -7.74
CA ALA A 10 12.57 -0.89 -6.73
C ALA A 10 11.24 -0.96 -5.98
N GLY A 11 10.13 -1.24 -6.66
CA GLY A 11 8.83 -1.46 -6.02
C GLY A 11 8.82 -2.65 -5.07
N MET A 12 9.40 -3.79 -5.47
CA MET A 12 9.50 -4.96 -4.58
C MET A 12 10.38 -4.70 -3.35
N LEU A 13 11.58 -4.14 -3.57
CA LEU A 13 12.51 -3.84 -2.49
C LEU A 13 11.94 -2.76 -1.57
N GLY A 14 11.21 -1.79 -2.12
CA GLY A 14 10.51 -0.77 -1.36
C GLY A 14 9.44 -1.35 -0.42
N VAL A 15 8.66 -2.35 -0.88
CA VAL A 15 7.73 -3.08 0.00
C VAL A 15 8.47 -3.76 1.15
N LEU A 16 9.56 -4.47 0.86
CA LEU A 16 10.35 -5.15 1.90
C LEU A 16 10.96 -4.16 2.89
N GLY A 17 11.50 -3.04 2.40
CA GLY A 17 12.05 -1.97 3.21
C GLY A 17 10.98 -1.33 4.11
N TYR A 18 9.79 -1.08 3.56
CA TYR A 18 8.67 -0.53 4.31
C TYR A 18 8.28 -1.41 5.49
N VAL A 19 8.10 -2.71 5.23
CA VAL A 19 7.74 -3.70 6.26
C VAL A 19 8.85 -3.84 7.31
N ALA A 20 10.12 -3.83 6.89
CA ALA A 20 11.24 -3.90 7.82
C ALA A 20 11.27 -2.68 8.76
N VAL A 21 11.06 -1.47 8.22
CA VAL A 21 11.01 -0.24 9.01
C VAL A 21 9.82 -0.26 9.98
N ASP A 22 8.65 -0.67 9.51
CA ASP A 22 7.44 -0.80 10.34
C ASP A 22 7.67 -1.76 11.52
N VAL A 23 8.22 -2.95 11.25
CA VAL A 23 8.56 -3.94 12.29
C VAL A 23 9.58 -3.38 13.28
N VAL A 24 10.61 -2.66 12.82
CA VAL A 24 11.60 -2.05 13.72
C VAL A 24 10.94 -0.99 14.59
N LEU A 25 10.14 -0.09 14.02
CA LEU A 25 9.46 0.96 14.78
C LEU A 25 8.46 0.40 15.79
N GLN A 26 7.80 -0.70 15.44
CA GLN A 26 6.89 -1.41 16.32
C GLN A 26 7.56 -1.94 17.60
N LEU A 27 8.88 -2.19 17.54
CA LEU A 27 9.69 -2.64 18.68
C LEU A 27 10.30 -1.48 19.48
N LEU A 28 10.26 -0.25 18.96
CA LEU A 28 10.81 0.93 19.62
C LEU A 28 9.75 1.64 20.49
N PRO A 29 10.17 2.42 21.49
CA PRO A 29 9.28 3.32 22.22
C PRO A 29 8.52 4.25 21.25
N PRO A 30 7.22 4.53 21.51
CA PRO A 30 6.50 4.31 22.76
C PRO A 30 5.76 2.96 22.87
N HIS A 31 6.06 1.98 22.01
CA HIS A 31 5.45 0.64 22.03
C HIS A 31 3.93 0.63 21.81
N TYR A 32 3.47 1.35 20.78
CA TYR A 32 2.07 1.31 20.34
C TYR A 32 1.61 -0.13 20.10
N SER A 33 0.39 -0.48 20.48
CA SER A 33 -0.17 -1.80 20.27
C SER A 33 -0.49 -2.04 18.79
N PRO A 34 0.07 -3.08 18.14
CA PRO A 34 -0.25 -3.38 16.74
C PRO A 34 -1.69 -3.86 16.52
N ILE A 35 -2.41 -4.17 17.60
CA ILE A 35 -3.79 -4.67 17.56
C ILE A 35 -4.77 -3.51 17.65
N SER A 36 -4.57 -2.62 18.63
CA SER A 36 -5.55 -1.58 18.96
C SER A 36 -5.21 -0.22 18.40
N GLU A 37 -3.95 0.04 18.06
CA GLU A 37 -3.48 1.36 17.65
C GLU A 37 -3.08 1.39 16.18
N ALA A 38 -3.45 2.49 15.51
CA ALA A 38 -3.15 2.71 14.11
C ALA A 38 -1.64 2.63 13.88
N GLU A 39 -1.24 2.10 12.73
CA GLU A 39 0.15 2.06 12.30
C GLU A 39 0.73 3.46 12.18
N SER A 40 -0.09 4.43 11.76
CA SER A 40 0.33 5.83 11.68
C SER A 40 0.71 6.46 13.02
N ASN A 41 0.31 5.88 14.16
CA ASN A 41 0.76 6.33 15.48
C ASN A 41 2.29 6.21 15.62
N LEU A 42 2.93 5.29 14.90
CA LEU A 42 4.41 5.18 14.85
C LEU A 42 5.09 6.46 14.34
N ALA A 43 4.35 7.39 13.73
CA ALA A 43 4.83 8.71 13.34
C ALA A 43 4.86 9.74 14.47
N VAL A 44 4.40 9.36 15.67
CA VAL A 44 4.38 10.21 16.86
C VAL A 44 5.37 9.68 17.90
N GLY A 45 6.15 10.58 18.50
CA GLY A 45 7.17 10.25 19.50
C GLY A 45 8.62 10.36 18.99
N PRO A 46 9.60 9.89 19.77
CA PRO A 46 11.03 10.15 19.51
C PRO A 46 11.54 9.63 18.16
N PHE A 47 10.95 8.55 17.64
CA PHE A 47 11.32 7.93 16.37
C PHE A 47 10.30 8.20 15.25
N GLY A 48 9.33 9.10 15.47
CA GLY A 48 8.24 9.36 14.53
C GLY A 48 8.68 9.87 13.15
N TRP A 49 9.83 10.54 13.09
CA TRP A 49 10.43 10.96 11.83
C TRP A 49 10.79 9.78 10.91
N VAL A 50 11.16 8.61 11.48
CA VAL A 50 11.48 7.40 10.70
C VAL A 50 10.22 6.90 10.00
N MET A 51 9.07 6.92 10.70
CA MET A 51 7.80 6.56 10.10
C MET A 51 7.38 7.57 9.02
N SER A 52 7.65 8.86 9.24
CA SER A 52 7.41 9.90 8.23
C SER A 52 8.23 9.65 6.97
N VAL A 53 9.50 9.27 7.11
CA VAL A 53 10.34 8.80 5.97
C VAL A 53 9.76 7.52 5.36
N ASN A 54 9.22 6.61 6.17
CA ASN A 54 8.60 5.38 5.68
C ASN A 54 7.34 5.66 4.84
N PHE A 55 6.55 6.68 5.18
CA PHE A 55 5.43 7.14 4.36
C PHE A 55 5.87 7.68 2.99
N LEU A 56 6.98 8.42 2.93
CA LEU A 56 7.62 8.81 1.66
C LEU A 56 8.16 7.59 0.90
N GLY A 57 8.73 6.61 1.61
CA GLY A 57 9.17 5.33 1.06
C GLY A 57 8.02 4.55 0.40
N ARG A 58 6.84 4.51 1.04
CA ARG A 58 5.62 3.92 0.49
C ARG A 58 5.11 4.68 -0.73
N ALA A 59 5.18 6.01 -0.72
CA ALA A 59 4.87 6.83 -1.90
C ALA A 59 5.81 6.51 -3.08
N ALA A 60 7.12 6.47 -2.84
CA ALA A 60 8.12 6.14 -3.86
C ALA A 60 7.97 4.70 -4.38
N THR A 61 7.68 3.74 -3.49
CA THR A 61 7.37 2.35 -3.82
C THR A 61 6.15 2.25 -4.74
N THR A 62 5.10 3.00 -4.42
CA THR A 62 3.86 3.07 -5.22
C THR A 62 4.12 3.69 -6.59
N LEU A 63 4.93 4.75 -6.66
CA LEU A 63 5.34 5.36 -7.93
C LEU A 63 6.15 4.38 -8.80
N CYS A 64 7.06 3.61 -8.19
CA CYS A 64 7.82 2.59 -8.90
C CYS A 64 6.90 1.50 -9.48
N ALA A 65 5.92 1.03 -8.71
CA ALA A 65 4.91 0.10 -9.19
C ALA A 65 4.07 0.69 -10.32
N LEU A 66 3.62 1.94 -10.18
CA LEU A 66 2.87 2.68 -11.20
C LEU A 66 3.65 2.78 -12.51
N VAL A 67 4.93 3.17 -12.46
CA VAL A 67 5.80 3.24 -13.64
C VAL A 67 5.95 1.84 -14.26
N ALA A 68 6.23 0.81 -13.47
CA ALA A 68 6.38 -0.55 -13.98
C ALA A 68 5.11 -1.07 -14.69
N ILE A 69 3.93 -0.81 -14.12
CA ILE A 69 2.65 -1.21 -14.70
C ILE A 69 2.32 -0.37 -15.93
N GLY A 70 2.54 0.95 -15.90
CA GLY A 70 2.30 1.85 -17.03
C GLY A 70 3.14 1.49 -18.27
N GLN A 71 4.32 0.90 -18.08
CA GLN A 71 5.17 0.40 -19.17
C GLN A 71 4.62 -0.86 -19.87
N LEU A 72 3.49 -1.43 -19.41
CA LEU A 72 2.74 -2.44 -20.18
C LEU A 72 1.85 -1.82 -21.27
N GLY A 73 1.70 -0.49 -21.28
CA GLY A 73 0.77 0.21 -22.14
C GLY A 73 -0.65 0.26 -21.57
N THR A 74 -1.41 1.29 -21.94
CA THR A 74 -2.82 1.41 -21.53
C THR A 74 -3.67 0.49 -22.40
N VAL A 75 -4.11 -0.63 -21.81
CA VAL A 75 -4.91 -1.64 -22.53
C VAL A 75 -6.42 -1.48 -22.39
N SER A 76 -6.88 -0.67 -21.41
CA SER A 76 -8.31 -0.41 -21.20
C SER A 76 -8.55 0.85 -20.35
N ALA A 77 -9.78 1.36 -20.34
CA ALA A 77 -10.19 2.45 -19.44
C ALA A 77 -10.01 2.06 -17.96
N LEU A 78 -10.32 0.81 -17.60
CA LEU A 78 -10.11 0.30 -16.24
C LEU A 78 -8.62 0.35 -15.84
N HIS A 79 -7.73 0.02 -16.78
CA HIS A 79 -6.29 0.11 -16.55
C HIS A 79 -5.88 1.55 -16.25
N ARG A 80 -6.32 2.51 -17.07
CA ARG A 80 -5.98 3.93 -16.92
C ARG A 80 -6.48 4.51 -15.61
N ILE A 81 -7.74 4.23 -15.25
CA ILE A 81 -8.33 4.69 -13.99
C ILE A 81 -7.60 4.04 -12.81
N GLY A 82 -7.29 2.74 -12.90
CA GLY A 82 -6.51 2.03 -11.88
C GLY A 82 -5.13 2.64 -11.64
N LEU A 83 -4.40 2.99 -12.71
CA LEU A 83 -3.11 3.68 -12.60
C LEU A 83 -3.24 5.07 -11.97
N LEU A 84 -4.26 5.85 -12.37
CA LEU A 84 -4.53 7.17 -11.79
C LEU A 84 -4.78 7.06 -10.29
N LEU A 85 -5.67 6.16 -9.88
CA LEU A 85 -6.00 5.94 -8.47
C LEU A 85 -4.80 5.44 -7.66
N LEU A 86 -3.96 4.57 -8.24
CA LEU A 86 -2.72 4.14 -7.60
C LEU A 86 -1.76 5.33 -7.38
N GLY A 87 -1.69 6.24 -8.36
CA GLY A 87 -0.91 7.47 -8.24
C GLY A 87 -1.42 8.38 -7.13
N VAL A 88 -2.75 8.57 -7.05
CA VAL A 88 -3.38 9.32 -5.96
C VAL A 88 -3.08 8.69 -4.60
N ALA A 89 -3.19 7.36 -4.48
CA ALA A 89 -2.85 6.65 -3.25
C ALA A 89 -1.40 6.89 -2.81
N GLY A 90 -0.45 6.83 -3.75
CA GLY A 90 0.95 7.14 -3.49
C GLY A 90 1.16 8.58 -3.02
N LEU A 91 0.51 9.55 -3.65
CA LEU A 91 0.55 10.97 -3.25
C LEU A 91 -0.02 11.17 -1.84
N CYS A 92 -1.17 10.57 -1.55
CA CYS A 92 -1.77 10.59 -0.22
C CYS A 92 -0.81 10.06 0.84
N SER A 93 -0.13 8.94 0.57
CA SER A 93 0.90 8.42 1.46
C SER A 93 2.02 9.44 1.69
N GLY A 94 2.49 10.12 0.64
CA GLY A 94 3.55 11.12 0.77
C GLY A 94 3.14 12.32 1.63
N VAL A 95 1.88 12.74 1.55
CA VAL A 95 1.33 13.83 2.37
C VAL A 95 1.42 13.49 3.87
N LEU A 96 1.15 12.24 4.27
CA LEU A 96 1.17 11.83 5.68
C LEU A 96 2.51 12.08 6.38
N ALA A 97 3.61 12.16 5.63
CA ALA A 97 4.93 12.46 6.19
C ALA A 97 5.06 13.87 6.79
N PHE A 98 4.16 14.79 6.42
CA PHE A 98 4.20 16.19 6.82
C PHE A 98 3.10 16.59 7.80
N PHE A 99 2.11 15.72 8.00
CA PHE A 99 0.96 15.97 8.85
C PHE A 99 0.89 14.86 9.90
N PRO A 100 1.42 15.08 11.12
CA PRO A 100 1.32 14.12 12.21
C PRO A 100 -0.13 13.74 12.49
N THR A 101 -0.36 12.46 12.79
CA THR A 101 -1.67 12.02 13.29
C THR A 101 -1.85 12.45 14.74
N ASP A 102 -3.10 12.62 15.16
CA ASP A 102 -3.42 12.71 16.58
C ASP A 102 -3.38 11.31 17.20
N ILE A 103 -3.00 11.24 18.48
CA ILE A 103 -3.10 10.01 19.26
C ILE A 103 -4.40 10.08 20.06
N PRO A 104 -5.46 9.38 19.63
CA PRO A 104 -6.74 9.43 20.32
C PRO A 104 -6.63 8.80 21.71
N ALA A 105 -7.47 9.25 22.64
CA ALA A 105 -7.63 8.56 23.91
C ALA A 105 -7.99 7.08 23.68
N ALA A 106 -7.53 6.19 24.56
CA ALA A 106 -7.74 4.75 24.41
C ALA A 106 -9.23 4.42 24.23
N GLY A 107 -9.57 3.76 23.13
CA GLY A 107 -10.95 3.37 22.80
C GLY A 107 -11.79 4.43 22.09
N ALA A 108 -11.29 5.64 21.84
CA ALA A 108 -12.03 6.70 21.16
C ALA A 108 -12.20 6.49 19.65
N GLY A 109 -11.52 5.50 19.05
CA GLY A 109 -11.62 5.20 17.62
C GLY A 109 -10.86 6.20 16.74
N LEU A 110 -11.33 6.38 15.49
CA LEU A 110 -10.74 7.33 14.53
C LEU A 110 -11.28 8.74 14.78
N VAL A 111 -10.51 9.56 15.50
CA VAL A 111 -10.86 10.94 15.82
C VAL A 111 -9.66 11.84 15.51
N ALA A 112 -9.93 13.03 14.99
CA ALA A 112 -8.96 14.10 14.83
C ALA A 112 -9.33 15.26 15.76
N GLU A 113 -8.35 15.72 16.54
CA GLU A 113 -8.45 16.81 17.51
C GLU A 113 -7.70 18.06 17.03
N THR A 114 -6.70 17.89 16.17
CA THR A 114 -5.91 18.99 15.59
C THR A 114 -6.15 19.12 14.08
N ALA A 115 -5.82 20.30 13.53
CA ALA A 115 -5.89 20.51 12.08
C ALA A 115 -4.93 19.58 11.32
N ALA A 116 -3.74 19.31 11.88
CA ALA A 116 -2.77 18.39 11.29
C ALA A 116 -3.30 16.94 11.30
N GLY A 117 -3.86 16.48 12.42
CA GLY A 117 -4.50 15.18 12.52
C GLY A 117 -5.71 15.03 11.60
N LEU A 118 -6.49 16.11 11.39
CA LEU A 118 -7.59 16.11 10.43
C LEU A 118 -7.08 15.92 9.00
N VAL A 119 -6.03 16.66 8.60
CA VAL A 119 -5.39 16.46 7.28
C VAL A 119 -4.88 15.02 7.16
N HIS A 120 -4.21 14.50 8.19
CA HIS A 120 -3.73 13.13 8.21
C HIS A 120 -4.87 12.13 7.99
N LEU A 121 -5.96 12.24 8.75
CA LEU A 121 -7.10 11.34 8.67
C LEU A 121 -7.77 11.36 7.30
N VAL A 122 -7.94 12.56 6.71
CA VAL A 122 -8.53 12.71 5.37
C VAL A 122 -7.65 12.07 4.30
N PHE A 123 -6.34 12.35 4.31
CA PHE A 123 -5.43 11.80 3.31
C PHE A 123 -5.16 10.32 3.50
N ALA A 124 -5.13 9.81 4.74
CA ALA A 124 -5.06 8.38 5.02
C ALA A 124 -6.28 7.66 4.46
N THR A 125 -7.48 8.17 4.76
CA THR A 125 -8.75 7.64 4.26
C THR A 125 -8.79 7.63 2.73
N LEU A 126 -8.49 8.78 2.10
CA LEU A 126 -8.46 8.91 0.64
C LEU A 126 -7.41 7.97 0.03
N GLY A 127 -6.23 7.86 0.64
CA GLY A 127 -5.15 6.99 0.20
C GLY A 127 -5.56 5.51 0.21
N PHE A 128 -6.16 5.05 1.31
CA PHE A 128 -6.69 3.69 1.40
C PHE A 128 -7.79 3.43 0.37
N LEU A 129 -8.82 4.27 0.29
CA LEU A 129 -9.94 4.08 -0.65
C LEU A 129 -9.48 4.05 -2.11
N THR A 130 -8.57 4.95 -2.49
CA THR A 130 -8.01 4.98 -3.84
C THR A 130 -7.09 3.80 -4.11
N ALA A 131 -6.32 3.33 -3.13
CA ALA A 131 -5.53 2.10 -3.24
C ALA A 131 -6.41 0.87 -3.46
N PHE A 132 -7.48 0.70 -2.67
CA PHE A 132 -8.42 -0.43 -2.82
C PHE A 132 -9.09 -0.42 -4.20
N ALA A 133 -9.59 0.73 -4.64
CA ALA A 133 -10.17 0.85 -5.96
C ALA A 133 -9.13 0.56 -7.06
N ALA A 134 -7.90 1.07 -6.92
CA ALA A 134 -6.82 0.82 -7.86
C ALA A 134 -6.48 -0.67 -8.00
N ILE A 135 -6.26 -1.39 -6.89
CA ILE A 135 -5.88 -2.81 -6.93
C ILE A 135 -7.00 -3.68 -7.50
N VAL A 136 -8.28 -3.37 -7.24
CA VAL A 136 -9.42 -4.08 -7.83
C VAL A 136 -9.45 -3.88 -9.34
N LEU A 137 -9.37 -2.62 -9.80
CA LEU A 137 -9.40 -2.27 -11.22
C LEU A 137 -8.20 -2.84 -11.98
N LEU A 138 -7.00 -2.71 -11.42
CA LEU A 138 -5.77 -3.21 -12.03
C LEU A 138 -5.74 -4.74 -12.04
N THR A 139 -6.17 -5.43 -10.99
CA THR A 139 -6.27 -6.90 -10.99
C THR A 139 -7.21 -7.38 -12.10
N ARG A 140 -8.40 -6.77 -12.19
CA ARG A 140 -9.37 -7.09 -13.24
C ARG A 140 -8.80 -6.79 -14.63
N SER A 141 -8.14 -5.65 -14.81
CA SER A 141 -7.56 -5.28 -16.10
C SER A 141 -6.40 -6.19 -16.50
N LEU A 142 -5.49 -6.53 -15.59
CA LEU A 142 -4.36 -7.41 -15.84
C LEU A 142 -4.83 -8.81 -16.22
N HIS A 143 -5.89 -9.30 -15.58
CA HIS A 143 -6.51 -10.58 -15.91
C HIS A 143 -7.17 -10.59 -17.29
N ARG A 144 -8.07 -9.63 -17.56
CA ARG A 144 -8.84 -9.59 -18.83
C ARG A 144 -7.97 -9.44 -20.07
N ASN A 145 -6.78 -8.87 -19.92
CA ASN A 145 -5.84 -8.64 -21.03
C ASN A 145 -4.64 -9.61 -20.99
N ALA A 146 -4.67 -10.64 -20.14
CA ALA A 146 -3.63 -11.66 -20.02
C ALA A 146 -2.19 -11.11 -19.87
N LEU A 147 -2.03 -9.95 -19.20
CA LEU A 147 -0.75 -9.23 -19.13
C LEU A 147 0.25 -9.88 -18.15
N LEU A 148 -0.25 -10.47 -17.07
CA LEU A 148 0.55 -11.13 -16.02
C LEU A 148 -0.16 -12.40 -15.50
N PRO A 149 -0.32 -13.44 -16.34
CA PRO A 149 -1.10 -14.63 -15.98
C PRO A 149 -0.53 -15.35 -14.74
N GLU A 150 0.78 -15.34 -14.56
CA GLU A 150 1.45 -16.02 -13.43
C GLU A 150 1.25 -15.32 -12.09
N SER A 151 1.03 -14.02 -12.12
CA SER A 151 0.82 -13.22 -10.92
C SER A 151 -0.65 -13.02 -10.60
N HIS A 152 -1.54 -13.45 -11.48
CA HIS A 152 -2.98 -13.28 -11.33
C HIS A 152 -3.51 -13.88 -10.03
N ARG A 153 -3.12 -15.11 -9.70
CA ARG A 153 -3.56 -15.78 -8.46
C ARG A 153 -3.13 -15.00 -7.22
N ALA A 154 -1.87 -14.58 -7.18
CA ALA A 154 -1.35 -13.79 -6.05
C ALA A 154 -2.04 -12.41 -5.98
N ALA A 155 -2.18 -11.71 -7.11
CA ALA A 155 -2.89 -10.43 -7.17
C ALA A 155 -4.33 -10.53 -6.69
N LEU A 156 -5.06 -11.60 -7.06
CA LEU A 156 -6.41 -11.86 -6.55
C LEU A 156 -6.43 -12.12 -5.04
N ILE A 157 -5.53 -12.95 -4.52
CA ILE A 157 -5.44 -13.25 -3.08
C ILE A 157 -5.22 -11.96 -2.29
N PHE A 158 -4.24 -11.14 -2.69
CA PHE A 158 -3.94 -9.91 -1.98
C PHE A 158 -5.01 -8.82 -2.18
N THR A 159 -5.71 -8.81 -3.31
CA THR A 159 -6.92 -8.00 -3.48
C THR A 159 -8.01 -8.44 -2.50
N ALA A 160 -8.24 -9.75 -2.35
CA ALA A 160 -9.23 -10.26 -1.41
C ALA A 160 -8.85 -9.95 0.05
N ILE A 161 -7.57 -10.09 0.43
CA ILE A 161 -7.07 -9.69 1.75
C ILE A 161 -7.30 -8.20 1.98
N ALA A 162 -6.98 -7.35 1.00
CA ALA A 162 -7.19 -5.91 1.10
C ALA A 162 -8.68 -5.56 1.29
N MET A 163 -9.57 -6.19 0.52
CA MET A 163 -11.02 -5.98 0.66
C MET A 163 -11.57 -6.50 1.99
N ALA A 164 -11.08 -7.65 2.48
CA ALA A 164 -11.42 -8.16 3.80
C ALA A 164 -10.93 -7.23 4.91
N GLY A 165 -9.71 -6.69 4.77
CA GLY A 165 -9.17 -5.65 5.64
C GLY A 165 -10.03 -4.40 5.66
N LEU A 166 -10.46 -3.89 4.50
CA LEU A 166 -11.34 -2.72 4.40
C LEU A 166 -12.68 -2.96 5.11
N LEU A 167 -13.31 -4.11 4.86
CA LEU A 167 -14.57 -4.47 5.55
C LEU A 167 -14.36 -4.56 7.06
N PHE A 168 -13.26 -5.16 7.49
CA PHE A 168 -12.92 -5.24 8.90
C PHE A 168 -12.67 -3.84 9.50
N LEU A 169 -11.94 -2.98 8.81
CA LEU A 169 -11.65 -1.61 9.23
C LEU A 169 -12.95 -0.82 9.42
N LEU A 170 -13.89 -0.92 8.49
CA LEU A 170 -15.21 -0.30 8.61
C LEU A 170 -15.97 -0.80 9.86
N LEU A 171 -15.88 -2.09 10.19
CA LEU A 171 -16.48 -2.64 11.40
C LEU A 171 -15.80 -2.12 12.68
N THR A 172 -14.49 -1.84 12.65
CA THR A 172 -13.79 -1.30 13.83
C THR A 172 -14.28 0.10 14.21
N VAL A 173 -14.79 0.89 13.26
CA VAL A 173 -15.30 2.24 13.53
C VAL A 173 -16.47 2.24 14.52
N THR A 174 -17.33 1.22 14.48
CA THR A 174 -18.58 1.20 15.27
C THR A 174 -18.71 0.01 16.22
N VAL A 175 -18.09 -1.13 15.91
CA VAL A 175 -18.33 -2.40 16.64
C VAL A 175 -17.16 -2.77 17.53
N ALA A 176 -15.92 -2.61 17.04
CA ALA A 176 -14.71 -3.08 17.73
C ALA A 176 -13.53 -2.10 17.55
N PRO A 177 -13.61 -0.88 18.12
CA PRO A 177 -12.56 0.13 17.97
C PRO A 177 -11.20 -0.32 18.51
N GLY A 178 -11.19 -1.23 19.49
CA GLY A 178 -9.96 -1.85 20.02
C GLY A 178 -9.22 -2.79 19.05
N LEU A 179 -9.74 -3.02 17.84
CA LEU A 179 -9.09 -3.84 16.80
C LEU A 179 -8.66 -3.01 15.58
N LEU A 180 -8.72 -1.68 15.67
CA LEU A 180 -8.41 -0.75 14.57
C LEU A 180 -7.01 -1.03 13.97
N GLY A 181 -6.00 -1.15 14.82
CA GLY A 181 -4.61 -1.38 14.41
C GLY A 181 -4.40 -2.68 13.63
N LEU A 182 -5.10 -3.75 14.03
CA LEU A 182 -5.05 -5.03 13.31
C LEU A 182 -5.74 -4.93 11.96
N ALA A 183 -6.92 -4.30 11.91
CA ALA A 183 -7.67 -4.13 10.67
C ALA A 183 -6.87 -3.32 9.63
N GLU A 184 -6.23 -2.23 10.06
CA GLU A 184 -5.36 -1.43 9.21
C GLU A 184 -4.14 -2.23 8.70
N ARG A 185 -3.50 -3.04 9.54
CA ARG A 185 -2.38 -3.89 9.12
C ARG A 185 -2.79 -4.96 8.12
N ILE A 186 -4.01 -5.49 8.22
CA ILE A 186 -4.56 -6.41 7.20
C ILE A 186 -4.79 -5.67 5.87
N CYS A 187 -5.28 -4.43 5.90
CA CYS A 187 -5.36 -3.56 4.71
C CYS A 187 -3.99 -3.39 4.06
N LEU A 188 -2.98 -3.01 4.85
CA LEU A 188 -1.61 -2.80 4.39
C LEU A 188 -0.99 -4.08 3.83
N LEU A 189 -1.19 -5.23 4.49
CA LEU A 189 -0.74 -6.53 3.99
C LEU A 189 -1.33 -6.83 2.60
N GLY A 190 -2.62 -6.57 2.41
CA GLY A 190 -3.30 -6.70 1.12
C GLY A 190 -2.68 -5.79 0.05
N ILE A 191 -2.54 -4.50 0.35
CA ILE A 191 -2.03 -3.51 -0.61
C ILE A 191 -0.56 -3.75 -0.96
N LEU A 192 0.30 -3.91 0.04
CA LEU A 192 1.75 -4.10 -0.14
C LEU A 192 2.06 -5.46 -0.77
N GLY A 193 1.35 -6.52 -0.35
CA GLY A 193 1.48 -7.83 -0.96
C GLY A 193 1.05 -7.82 -2.43
N TRP A 194 -0.02 -7.09 -2.76
CA TRP A 194 -0.42 -6.90 -4.16
C TRP A 194 0.69 -6.25 -4.99
N VAL A 195 1.26 -5.14 -4.50
CA VAL A 195 2.36 -4.43 -5.17
C VAL A 195 3.57 -5.35 -5.36
N PHE A 196 3.95 -6.07 -4.32
CA PHE A 196 5.08 -7.00 -4.35
C PHE A 196 4.92 -8.07 -5.43
N PHE A 197 3.79 -8.78 -5.45
CA PHE A 197 3.58 -9.88 -6.38
C PHE A 197 3.33 -9.44 -7.82
N VAL A 198 2.71 -8.28 -8.04
CA VAL A 198 2.59 -7.70 -9.38
C VAL A 198 3.98 -7.31 -9.92
N CYS A 199 4.81 -6.65 -9.11
CA CYS A 199 6.17 -6.32 -9.50
C CYS A 199 7.03 -7.57 -9.73
N ALA A 200 6.89 -8.62 -8.90
CA ALA A 200 7.56 -9.90 -9.10
C ALA A 200 7.17 -10.55 -10.44
N GLY A 201 5.89 -10.46 -10.82
CA GLY A 201 5.41 -10.86 -12.14
C GLY A 201 6.12 -10.17 -13.29
N MET A 202 6.28 -8.84 -13.18
CA MET A 202 6.99 -8.05 -14.20
C MET A 202 8.45 -8.50 -14.36
N LEU A 203 9.12 -8.83 -13.25
CA LEU A 203 10.50 -9.33 -13.30
C LEU A 203 10.60 -10.68 -14.00
N ARG A 204 9.65 -11.59 -13.76
CA ARG A 204 9.57 -12.90 -14.43
C ARG A 204 9.27 -12.77 -15.93
N LEU A 205 8.37 -11.86 -16.30
CA LEU A 205 8.05 -11.58 -17.71
C LEU A 205 9.30 -11.14 -18.49
N ASN A 206 10.10 -10.24 -17.91
CA ASN A 206 11.35 -9.79 -18.54
C ASN A 206 12.38 -10.92 -18.71
N ALA A 207 12.48 -11.83 -17.76
CA ALA A 207 13.41 -12.96 -17.84
C ALA A 207 13.05 -13.92 -19.00
N ARG A 208 11.75 -14.10 -19.29
CA ARG A 208 11.29 -14.94 -20.40
C ARG A 208 11.55 -14.34 -21.76
N VAL A 209 11.32 -13.04 -21.93
CA VAL A 209 11.58 -12.34 -23.20
C VAL A 209 13.07 -12.39 -23.57
N LEU A 210 13.95 -12.46 -22.57
CA LEU A 210 15.40 -12.53 -22.76
C LEU A 210 15.95 -13.95 -22.85
N ALA A 211 15.15 -15.00 -22.60
CA ALA A 211 15.59 -16.38 -22.72
C ALA A 211 15.63 -16.79 -24.20
N PRO A 212 16.69 -17.46 -24.68
CA PRO A 212 16.71 -18.02 -26.03
C PRO A 212 15.58 -19.05 -26.19
N SER A 213 14.94 -19.08 -27.37
CA SER A 213 13.96 -20.11 -27.72
C SER A 213 14.59 -21.51 -27.51
N PRO A 214 13.89 -22.48 -26.89
CA PRO A 214 14.37 -23.85 -26.88
C PRO A 214 14.51 -24.35 -28.33
N PRO A 215 15.53 -25.19 -28.61
CA PRO A 215 15.75 -25.77 -29.93
C PRO A 215 14.63 -26.71 -30.38
#